data_AF-A0A2T3HKW2-F1
#
_entry.id   AF-A0A2T3HKW2-F1
#
_cell.length_a   1.000
_cell.length_b   1.000
_cell.length_c   1.000
_cell.angle_alpha   90.00
_cell.angle_beta   90.00
_cell.angle_gamma   90.00
#
_symmetry.space_group_name_H-M   'P 1'
#
loop_
_entity.id
_entity.type
_entity.pdbx_description
1 polymer ?
#
loop_
_entity_poly.entity_id
_entity_poly.type
_entity_poly.pdbx_seq_one_letter_code
_entity_poly.pdbx_strand_id
1 'polypeptide(L)'
;MREKKDARQIDLMNTPIANELIDMAQYDLRVRDMLLKANLLSPGYNPDMERVHESNAARLEVIIDAMGYPTRSNVGPQASDAA
;
A
#
# COMPACT_ATOMS: atom_id res chain seq x y z
N MET A 1 -12.82 27.50 20.49
CA MET A 1 -12.33 27.27 19.10
C MET A 1 -11.34 26.11 19.10
N ARG A 2 -11.75 24.89 18.76
CA ARG A 2 -10.90 23.75 18.31
C ARG A 2 -11.80 22.52 18.15
N GLU A 3 -12.43 22.37 16.98
CA GLU A 3 -13.22 21.17 16.62
C GLU A 3 -13.27 20.94 15.08
N LYS A 4 -12.32 21.49 14.32
CA LYS A 4 -12.29 21.34 12.84
C LYS A 4 -11.13 20.51 12.29
N LYS A 5 -10.29 19.91 13.14
CA LYS A 5 -9.13 19.10 12.71
C LYS A 5 -9.50 17.63 12.45
N ASP A 6 -10.45 17.06 13.19
CA ASP A 6 -10.72 15.63 13.13
C ASP A 6 -11.48 15.22 11.85
N ALA A 7 -12.43 16.03 11.38
CA ALA A 7 -13.20 15.71 10.17
C ALA A 7 -12.36 15.68 8.88
N ARG A 8 -11.31 16.51 8.76
CA ARG A 8 -10.39 16.48 7.59
C ARG A 8 -9.47 15.27 7.60
N GLN A 9 -9.18 14.71 8.76
CA GLN A 9 -8.27 13.56 8.88
C GLN A 9 -8.98 12.25 8.53
N ILE A 10 -10.28 12.15 8.83
CA ILE A 10 -11.13 11.00 8.48
C ILE A 10 -11.39 10.95 6.96
N ASP A 11 -11.53 12.11 6.31
CA ASP A 11 -11.75 12.22 4.86
C ASP A 11 -10.51 11.85 4.02
N LEU A 12 -9.30 12.12 4.56
CA LEU A 12 -8.04 11.74 3.91
C LEU A 12 -7.70 10.24 4.07
N MET A 13 -8.11 9.62 5.18
CA MET A 13 -7.92 8.19 5.45
C MET A 13 -8.84 7.28 4.63
N ASN A 14 -9.86 7.84 3.96
CA ASN A 14 -10.90 7.06 3.28
C ASN A 14 -11.03 7.42 1.79
N THR A 15 -9.95 7.88 1.17
CA THR A 15 -9.92 8.01 -0.29
C THR A 15 -9.76 6.63 -0.93
N PRO A 16 -10.37 6.36 -2.10
CA PRO A 16 -10.22 5.09 -2.78
C PRO A 16 -8.76 4.67 -3.00
N ILE A 17 -7.88 5.62 -3.31
CA ILE A 17 -6.43 5.37 -3.47
C ILE A 17 -5.75 5.02 -2.15
N ALA A 18 -6.09 5.70 -1.04
CA ALA A 18 -5.52 5.36 0.26
C ALA A 18 -5.84 3.92 0.67
N ASN A 19 -7.10 3.51 0.51
CA ASN A 19 -7.54 2.14 0.79
C ASN A 19 -6.86 1.14 -0.14
N GLU A 20 -6.75 1.46 -1.43
CA GLU A 20 -6.09 0.60 -2.42
C GLU A 20 -4.61 0.36 -2.09
N LEU A 21 -3.84 1.40 -1.73
CA LEU A 21 -2.44 1.26 -1.32
C LEU A 21 -2.30 0.37 -0.09
N ILE A 22 -3.18 0.55 0.90
CA ILE A 22 -3.20 -0.27 2.11
C ILE A 22 -3.52 -1.73 1.77
N ASP A 23 -4.49 -1.98 0.91
CA ASP A 23 -4.90 -3.33 0.51
C ASP A 23 -3.79 -4.05 -0.27
N MET A 24 -3.08 -3.35 -1.15
CA MET A 24 -1.90 -3.85 -1.86
C MET A 24 -0.80 -4.30 -0.89
N ALA A 25 -0.46 -3.46 0.09
CA ALA A 25 0.55 -3.78 1.09
C ALA A 25 0.11 -4.92 2.01
N GLN A 26 -1.16 -4.96 2.41
CA GLN A 26 -1.69 -6.07 3.21
C GLN A 26 -1.67 -7.40 2.43
N TYR A 27 -1.97 -7.36 1.13
CA TYR A 27 -1.90 -8.54 0.27
C TYR A 27 -0.46 -9.06 0.15
N ASP A 28 0.51 -8.17 -0.07
CA ASP A 28 1.94 -8.50 -0.05
C ASP A 28 2.33 -9.23 1.24
N LEU A 29 1.99 -8.65 2.39
CA LEU A 29 2.31 -9.23 3.69
C LEU A 29 1.67 -10.61 3.88
N ARG A 30 0.43 -10.81 3.42
CA ARG A 30 -0.25 -12.12 3.49
C ARG A 30 0.45 -13.18 2.65
N VAL A 31 0.84 -12.86 1.41
CA VAL A 31 1.56 -13.80 0.54
C VAL A 31 2.94 -14.10 1.11
N ARG A 32 3.66 -13.08 1.59
CA ARG A 32 4.96 -13.21 2.23
C ARG A 32 4.91 -14.14 3.45
N ASP A 33 3.94 -13.93 4.34
CA ASP A 33 3.73 -14.77 5.53
C ASP A 33 3.38 -16.22 5.15
N MET A 34 2.52 -16.43 4.15
CA MET A 34 2.20 -17.77 3.65
C MET A 34 3.45 -18.50 3.14
N LEU A 35 4.28 -17.83 2.35
CA LEU A 35 5.50 -18.41 1.78
C LEU A 35 6.57 -18.66 2.84
N LEU A 36 6.71 -17.78 3.83
CA LEU A 36 7.59 -17.99 4.99
C LEU A 36 7.17 -19.24 5.77
N LYS A 37 5.87 -19.39 6.06
CA LYS A 37 5.33 -20.57 6.76
C LYS A 37 5.52 -21.87 5.97
N ALA A 38 5.49 -21.79 4.65
CA ALA A 38 5.78 -22.91 3.76
C ALA A 38 7.29 -23.18 3.56
N ASN A 39 8.17 -22.36 4.15
CA ASN A 39 9.62 -22.39 3.94
C ASN A 39 10.03 -22.19 2.46
N LEU A 40 9.15 -21.53 1.68
CA LEU A 40 9.33 -21.22 0.26
C LEU A 40 9.96 -19.84 0.02
N LEU A 41 10.25 -19.11 1.10
CA LEU A 41 10.87 -17.78 1.09
C LEU A 41 12.30 -17.81 1.65
N SER A 42 13.06 -18.86 1.32
CA SER A 42 14.51 -18.99 1.62
C SER A 42 15.34 -18.32 0.52
N PRO A 43 16.64 -17.99 0.74
CA PRO A 43 17.28 -16.77 0.24
C PRO A 43 17.43 -16.78 -1.28
N GLY A 44 16.40 -16.31 -1.96
CA GLY A 44 16.33 -16.39 -3.40
C GLY A 44 14.99 -15.91 -3.93
N TYR A 45 14.87 -16.07 -5.23
CA TYR A 45 13.72 -15.69 -6.01
C TYR A 45 12.52 -16.61 -5.73
N ASN A 46 11.36 -16.03 -5.44
CA ASN A 46 10.09 -16.74 -5.40
C ASN A 46 9.13 -16.12 -6.44
N PRO A 47 8.71 -16.86 -7.48
CA PRO A 47 7.83 -16.35 -8.53
C PRO A 47 6.50 -15.78 -8.02
N ASP A 48 5.99 -16.28 -6.89
CA ASP A 48 4.73 -15.79 -6.34
C ASP A 48 4.90 -14.44 -5.65
N MET A 49 6.02 -14.21 -4.95
CA MET A 49 6.33 -12.86 -4.47
C MET A 49 6.65 -11.89 -5.61
N GLU A 50 7.38 -12.33 -6.65
CA GLU A 50 7.66 -11.44 -7.78
C GLU A 50 6.37 -10.96 -8.44
N ARG A 51 5.43 -11.86 -8.71
CA ARG A 51 4.14 -11.48 -9.31
C ARG A 51 3.39 -10.44 -8.48
N VAL A 52 3.45 -10.56 -7.15
CA VAL A 52 2.85 -9.57 -6.24
C VAL A 52 3.58 -8.22 -6.36
N HIS A 53 4.91 -8.23 -6.30
CA HIS A 53 5.69 -6.99 -6.42
C HIS A 53 5.52 -6.33 -7.78
N GLU A 54 5.51 -7.09 -8.88
CA GLU A 54 5.27 -6.57 -10.25
C GLU A 54 3.88 -5.95 -10.38
N SER A 55 2.84 -6.64 -9.89
CA SER A 55 1.47 -6.11 -9.89
C SER A 55 1.36 -4.83 -9.05
N ASN A 56 2.01 -4.81 -7.89
CA ASN A 56 2.00 -3.63 -7.02
C ASN A 56 2.75 -2.46 -7.64
N ALA A 57 3.92 -2.70 -8.22
CA ALA A 57 4.73 -1.68 -8.89
C ALA A 57 3.99 -1.07 -10.09
N ALA A 58 3.40 -1.92 -10.94
CA ALA A 58 2.62 -1.46 -12.09
C ALA A 58 1.41 -0.62 -11.64
N ARG A 59 0.73 -1.01 -10.56
CA ARG A 59 -0.39 -0.23 -10.05
C ARG A 59 0.06 1.11 -9.44
N LEU A 60 1.15 1.10 -8.68
CA LEU A 60 1.73 2.29 -8.07
C LEU A 60 2.16 3.30 -9.14
N GLU A 61 2.74 2.85 -10.26
CA GLU A 61 3.09 3.70 -11.39
C GLU A 61 1.86 4.45 -11.94
N VAL A 62 0.74 3.75 -12.16
CA VAL A 62 -0.52 4.39 -12.60
C VAL A 62 -1.04 5.40 -11.58
N ILE A 63 -0.89 5.14 -10.28
CA ILE A 63 -1.28 6.09 -9.22
C ILE A 63 -0.38 7.34 -9.29
N ILE A 64 0.94 7.14 -9.42
CA ILE A 64 1.92 8.23 -9.52
C ILE A 64 1.66 9.10 -10.74
N ASP A 65 1.34 8.51 -11.90
CA ASP A 65 1.01 9.25 -13.11
C ASP A 65 -0.26 10.11 -12.94
N ALA A 66 -1.23 9.66 -12.14
CA ALA A 66 -2.49 10.35 -11.93
C ALA A 66 -2.42 11.49 -10.91
N MET A 67 -1.63 11.35 -9.84
CA MET A 67 -1.62 12.31 -8.72
C MET A 67 -0.24 12.70 -8.17
N GLY A 68 0.84 12.22 -8.77
CA GLY A 68 2.18 12.25 -8.19
C GLY A 68 2.36 11.23 -7.07
N TYR A 69 3.52 11.26 -6.40
CA TYR A 69 3.79 10.31 -5.33
C TYR A 69 2.75 10.41 -4.19
N PRO A 70 2.19 9.29 -3.70
CA PRO A 70 1.28 9.27 -2.56
C PRO A 70 2.06 9.60 -1.28
N THR A 71 1.92 10.83 -0.81
CA THR A 71 2.61 11.33 0.39
C THR A 71 1.63 11.43 1.56
N ARG A 72 2.17 11.56 2.78
CA ARG A 72 1.37 11.70 4.00
C ARG A 72 0.31 12.81 3.92
N SER A 73 0.54 13.86 3.14
CA SER A 73 -0.36 14.99 3.00
C SER A 73 -1.55 14.75 2.06
N ASN A 74 -1.48 13.77 1.14
CA ASN A 74 -2.54 13.50 0.16
C ASN A 74 -3.30 12.18 0.40
N VAL A 75 -2.65 11.16 0.96
CA VAL A 75 -3.28 9.84 1.25
C VAL A 75 -3.27 9.48 2.74
N GLY A 76 -2.71 10.34 3.59
CA GLY A 76 -2.52 10.06 5.01
C GLY A 76 -1.30 9.16 5.30
N PRO A 77 -0.94 9.01 6.59
CA PRO A 77 0.32 8.36 6.98
C PRO A 77 0.35 6.87 6.60
N GLN A 78 -0.73 6.14 6.85
CA GLN A 78 -0.75 4.69 6.63
C GLN A 78 -0.61 4.32 5.16
N ALA A 79 -1.35 4.99 4.27
CA ALA A 79 -1.26 4.73 2.84
C ALA A 79 0.05 5.25 2.23
N SER A 80 0.60 6.35 2.75
CA SER A 80 1.93 6.84 2.34
C SER A 80 3.05 5.91 2.76
N ASP A 81 2.92 5.19 3.87
CA ASP A 81 3.90 4.18 4.30
C ASP A 81 3.71 2.85 3.53
N ALA A 82 2.54 2.64 2.90
CA ALA A 82 2.20 1.46 2.10
C ALA A 82 2.66 1.56 0.63
N ALA A 83 3.00 2.76 0.16
CA ALA A 83 3.41 3.06 -1.21
C ALA A 83 4.93 3.20 -1.35
#